data_AF-A0AAU7T7Q8-F1
#
_entry.id   AF-A0AAU7T7Q8-F1
#
_cell.length_a   1.000
_cell.length_b   1.000
_cell.length_c   1.000
_cell.angle_alpha   90.00
_cell.angle_beta   90.00
_cell.angle_gamma   90.00
#
_symmetry.space_group_name_H-M   'P 1'
#
loop_
_entity.id
_entity.type
_entity.pdbx_description
1 polymer ?
#
loop_
_entity_poly.entity_id
_entity_poly.type
_entity_poly.pdbx_seq_one_letter_code
_entity_poly.pdbx_strand_id
1 'polypeptide(L)'
;MTRPLVIAHRAGNDLSTLRSALDGGADLVEADVHAYRGRLEVRHHKTLGPWFLWERGELIRRTTVAQVDDLLAAAAGDSRLMLDLKGIHPRLAPRLAAVLPDTTITVCTQHWWMLAAFRHLPNVRLVLSAGSRRGLRRLRSRLRRSPRAPYGVCVHRRLLTPELVTELRQIAEVVFTWPVDTEEAREHARLLTVDGVIGKPVSSSTGVAGRPTPA
;
A
#
# COMPACT_ATOMS: atom_id res chain seq x y z
N MET A 1 22.64 -9.16 -4.86
CA MET A 1 21.70 -8.07 -4.52
C MET A 1 20.31 -8.67 -4.46
N THR A 2 19.56 -8.46 -3.36
CA THR A 2 18.20 -8.99 -3.22
C THR A 2 17.25 -8.22 -4.12
N ARG A 3 16.31 -8.90 -4.79
CA ARG A 3 15.26 -8.23 -5.56
C ARG A 3 14.39 -7.37 -4.62
N PRO A 4 13.87 -6.21 -5.04
CA PRO A 4 12.89 -5.48 -4.25
C PRO A 4 11.62 -6.34 -4.06
N LEU A 5 10.96 -6.17 -2.92
CA LEU A 5 9.62 -6.67 -2.70
C LEU A 5 8.66 -6.03 -3.71
N VAL A 6 7.78 -6.83 -4.29
CA VAL A 6 6.72 -6.38 -5.21
C VAL A 6 5.42 -6.29 -4.43
N ILE A 7 4.91 -5.07 -4.31
CA ILE A 7 3.69 -4.77 -3.58
C ILE A 7 2.61 -4.42 -4.60
N ALA A 8 1.61 -5.30 -4.73
CA ALA A 8 0.54 -5.15 -5.70
C ALA A 8 -0.39 -4.00 -5.29
N HIS A 9 -0.22 -2.84 -5.95
CA HIS A 9 -0.93 -1.60 -5.61
C HIS A 9 -2.42 -1.72 -5.89
N ARG A 10 -3.26 -1.50 -4.86
CA ARG A 10 -4.73 -1.56 -4.87
C ARG A 10 -5.31 -2.91 -5.25
N ALA A 11 -4.49 -3.95 -5.36
CA ALA A 11 -4.99 -5.28 -5.70
C ALA A 11 -5.90 -5.85 -4.60
N GLY A 12 -5.78 -5.36 -3.36
CA GLY A 12 -6.70 -5.70 -2.27
C GLY A 12 -7.98 -4.86 -2.24
N ASN A 13 -8.17 -3.90 -3.15
CA ASN A 13 -9.41 -3.10 -3.22
C ASN A 13 -10.60 -3.87 -3.81
N ASP A 14 -10.33 -5.01 -4.45
CA ASP A 14 -11.30 -5.91 -5.04
C ASP A 14 -10.93 -7.36 -4.67
N LEU A 15 -11.93 -8.16 -4.28
CA LEU A 15 -11.68 -9.50 -3.73
C LEU A 15 -11.16 -10.48 -4.79
N SER A 16 -11.55 -10.31 -6.06
CA SER A 16 -11.05 -11.16 -7.15
C SER A 16 -9.59 -10.84 -7.45
N THR A 17 -9.25 -9.54 -7.49
CA THR A 17 -7.90 -9.06 -7.73
C THR A 17 -6.95 -9.42 -6.58
N LEU A 18 -7.45 -9.44 -5.34
CA LEU A 18 -6.70 -9.88 -4.16
C LEU A 18 -6.18 -11.29 -4.35
N ARG A 19 -7.07 -12.24 -4.69
CA ARG A 19 -6.68 -13.65 -4.89
C ARG A 19 -5.69 -13.80 -6.02
N SER A 20 -5.96 -13.17 -7.17
CA SER A 20 -5.03 -13.19 -8.30
C SER A 20 -3.65 -12.64 -7.94
N ALA A 21 -3.55 -11.59 -7.11
CA ALA A 21 -2.27 -11.05 -6.68
C ALA A 21 -1.52 -11.96 -5.68
N LEU A 22 -2.25 -12.56 -4.74
CA LEU A 22 -1.68 -13.52 -3.78
C LEU A 22 -1.17 -14.78 -4.48
N ASP A 23 -1.96 -15.35 -5.39
CA ASP A 23 -1.61 -16.54 -6.16
C ASP A 23 -0.51 -16.25 -7.19
N GLY A 24 -0.49 -15.02 -7.72
CA GLY A 24 0.56 -14.51 -8.59
C GLY A 24 1.90 -14.22 -7.89
N GLY A 25 2.01 -14.49 -6.60
CA GLY A 25 3.27 -14.39 -5.85
C GLY A 25 3.67 -12.97 -5.46
N ALA A 26 2.73 -12.02 -5.37
CA ALA A 26 3.02 -10.71 -4.79
C ALA A 26 3.57 -10.88 -3.36
N ASP A 27 4.60 -10.12 -3.01
CA ASP A 27 5.20 -10.16 -1.67
C ASP A 27 4.29 -9.46 -0.64
N LEU A 28 3.56 -8.42 -1.08
CA LEU A 28 2.45 -7.81 -0.36
C LEU A 28 1.33 -7.42 -1.34
N VAL A 29 0.10 -7.35 -0.85
CA VAL A 29 -1.08 -6.86 -1.57
C VAL A 29 -1.64 -5.66 -0.83
N GLU A 30 -1.70 -4.51 -1.50
CA GLU A 30 -2.13 -3.25 -0.88
C GLU A 30 -3.64 -3.01 -1.06
N ALA A 31 -4.28 -2.52 0.00
CA ALA A 31 -5.68 -2.13 0.02
C ALA A 31 -5.86 -0.77 0.72
N ASP A 32 -6.63 0.11 0.09
CA ASP A 32 -7.01 1.43 0.58
C ASP A 32 -8.19 1.32 1.54
N VAL A 33 -8.00 1.64 2.82
CA VAL A 33 -9.05 1.57 3.84
C VAL A 33 -9.57 2.96 4.19
N HIS A 34 -10.88 3.15 4.08
CA HIS A 34 -11.60 4.37 4.39
C HIS A 34 -12.64 4.17 5.49
N ALA A 35 -12.85 5.19 6.33
CA ALA A 35 -14.00 5.22 7.23
C ALA A 35 -15.17 5.98 6.59
N TYR A 36 -16.37 5.39 6.61
CA TYR A 36 -17.59 6.05 6.14
C TYR A 36 -18.82 5.57 6.92
N ARG A 37 -19.53 6.49 7.58
CA ARG A 37 -20.81 6.25 8.30
C ARG A 37 -20.84 4.95 9.12
N GLY A 38 -19.79 4.69 9.92
CA GLY A 38 -19.74 3.46 10.71
C GLY A 38 -18.84 2.39 10.11
N ARG A 39 -18.81 2.28 8.78
CA ARG A 39 -18.16 1.21 8.02
C ARG A 39 -16.68 1.49 7.76
N LEU A 40 -15.92 0.41 7.63
CA LEU A 40 -14.56 0.40 7.10
C LEU A 40 -14.62 -0.12 5.66
N GLU A 41 -14.61 0.81 4.71
CA GLU A 41 -14.72 0.53 3.28
C GLU A 41 -13.33 0.29 2.68
N VAL A 42 -13.23 -0.70 1.80
CA VAL A 42 -12.02 -1.01 1.03
C VAL A 42 -12.21 -0.50 -0.40
N ARG A 43 -11.56 0.61 -0.77
CA ARG A 43 -11.76 1.24 -2.08
C ARG A 43 -10.71 2.30 -2.43
N HIS A 44 -10.51 2.50 -3.73
CA HIS A 44 -9.80 3.68 -4.25
C HIS A 44 -10.72 4.85 -4.62
N HIS A 45 -11.95 4.55 -5.05
CA HIS A 45 -12.88 5.53 -5.60
C HIS A 45 -13.10 6.72 -4.67
N LYS A 46 -13.26 7.92 -5.23
CA LYS A 46 -13.56 9.14 -4.47
C LYS A 46 -15.06 9.22 -4.16
N THR A 47 -15.38 9.87 -3.06
CA THR A 47 -16.78 10.13 -2.68
C THR A 47 -17.44 11.12 -3.62
N LEU A 48 -18.59 10.76 -4.20
CA LEU A 48 -19.50 11.65 -4.92
C LEU A 48 -20.87 11.63 -4.22
N GLY A 49 -21.03 12.48 -3.21
CA GLY A 49 -22.21 12.44 -2.34
C GLY A 49 -22.32 11.16 -1.50
N PRO A 50 -23.45 10.95 -0.83
CA PRO A 50 -23.59 9.82 0.10
C PRO A 50 -23.73 8.46 -0.58
N TRP A 51 -24.30 8.42 -1.78
CA TRP A 51 -24.70 7.17 -2.43
C TRP A 51 -23.71 6.66 -3.47
N PHE A 52 -22.88 7.55 -4.01
CA PHE A 52 -22.04 7.24 -5.15
C PHE A 52 -20.55 7.45 -4.87
N LEU A 53 -19.78 6.72 -5.67
CA LEU A 53 -18.33 6.74 -5.70
C LEU A 53 -17.89 6.89 -7.14
N TRP A 54 -16.82 7.63 -7.35
CA TRP A 54 -16.35 8.00 -8.68
C TRP A 54 -14.84 7.81 -8.83
N GLU A 55 -14.44 7.24 -9.97
CA GLU A 55 -13.06 7.20 -10.41
C GLU A 55 -13.00 7.21 -11.94
N ARG A 56 -12.25 8.15 -12.53
CA ARG A 56 -11.88 8.15 -13.97
C ARG A 56 -13.05 7.90 -14.95
N GLY A 57 -14.23 8.44 -14.64
CA GLY A 57 -15.43 8.30 -15.50
C GLY A 57 -16.35 7.13 -15.11
N GLU A 58 -15.91 6.26 -14.20
CA GLU A 58 -16.74 5.21 -13.63
C GLU A 58 -17.50 5.74 -12.39
N LEU A 59 -18.79 5.45 -12.34
CA LEU A 59 -19.69 5.78 -11.23
C LEU A 59 -20.28 4.50 -10.67
N ILE A 60 -19.95 4.18 -9.41
CA ILE A 60 -20.47 3.00 -8.73
C ILE A 60 -21.33 3.38 -7.53
N ARG A 61 -22.26 2.49 -7.16
CA ARG A 61 -23.03 2.63 -5.91
C ARG A 61 -22.15 2.25 -4.73
N ARG A 62 -22.18 3.03 -3.66
CA ARG A 62 -21.39 2.77 -2.45
C ARG A 62 -21.74 1.44 -1.77
N THR A 63 -22.97 0.95 -1.94
CA THR A 63 -23.42 -0.32 -1.35
C THR A 63 -22.68 -1.53 -1.89
N THR A 64 -22.03 -1.43 -3.05
CA THR A 64 -21.25 -2.54 -3.64
C THR A 64 -19.81 -2.60 -3.15
N VAL A 65 -19.38 -1.64 -2.33
CA VAL A 65 -18.00 -1.60 -1.82
C VAL A 65 -17.83 -2.59 -0.68
N ALA A 66 -16.82 -3.45 -0.85
CA ALA A 66 -16.37 -4.41 0.15
C ALA A 66 -15.95 -3.70 1.44
N GLN A 67 -16.16 -4.38 2.56
CA GLN A 67 -15.68 -3.95 3.86
C GLN A 67 -14.37 -4.64 4.21
N VAL A 68 -13.69 -4.11 5.22
CA VAL A 68 -12.47 -4.73 5.75
C VAL A 68 -12.72 -6.19 6.15
N ASP A 69 -13.86 -6.51 6.74
CA ASP A 69 -14.17 -7.89 7.15
C ASP A 69 -14.24 -8.85 5.94
N ASP A 70 -14.79 -8.39 4.81
CA ASP A 70 -14.83 -9.14 3.56
C ASP A 70 -13.41 -9.39 3.02
N LEU A 71 -12.56 -8.35 3.07
CA LEU A 71 -11.15 -8.43 2.68
C LEU A 71 -10.37 -9.41 3.57
N LEU A 72 -10.54 -9.34 4.88
CA LEU A 72 -9.84 -10.20 5.84
C LEU A 72 -10.27 -11.66 5.70
N ALA A 73 -11.58 -11.91 5.53
CA ALA A 73 -12.10 -13.24 5.23
C ALA A 73 -11.55 -13.78 3.89
N ALA A 74 -11.52 -12.93 2.86
CA ALA A 74 -10.96 -13.29 1.56
C ALA A 74 -9.44 -13.44 1.59
N ALA A 75 -8.70 -12.85 2.53
CA ALA A 75 -7.28 -13.11 2.71
C ALA A 75 -7.02 -14.42 3.47
N ALA A 76 -8.01 -14.93 4.21
CA ALA A 76 -7.95 -16.22 4.91
C ALA A 76 -6.68 -16.37 5.79
N GLY A 77 -6.30 -15.30 6.50
CA GLY A 77 -5.13 -15.30 7.40
C GLY A 77 -3.78 -15.06 6.72
N ASP A 78 -3.76 -14.77 5.41
CA ASP A 78 -2.52 -14.46 4.68
C ASP A 78 -1.84 -13.20 5.24
N SER A 79 -0.56 -13.33 5.60
CA SER A 79 0.23 -12.26 6.19
C SER A 79 0.68 -11.18 5.20
N ARG A 80 0.37 -11.34 3.91
CA ARG A 80 0.83 -10.46 2.84
C ARG A 80 -0.07 -9.23 2.63
N LEU A 81 -1.05 -8.98 3.50
CA LEU A 81 -1.86 -7.78 3.41
C LEU A 81 -1.11 -6.51 3.87
N MET A 82 -1.26 -5.45 3.09
CA MET A 82 -0.84 -4.10 3.43
C MET A 82 -2.04 -3.15 3.36
N LEU A 83 -2.42 -2.54 4.47
CA LEU A 83 -3.58 -1.65 4.57
C LEU A 83 -3.13 -0.19 4.63
N ASP A 84 -3.47 0.61 3.61
CA ASP A 84 -3.21 2.07 3.59
C ASP A 84 -4.43 2.83 4.12
N LEU A 85 -4.28 3.49 5.27
CA LEU A 85 -5.37 4.26 5.87
C LEU A 85 -5.55 5.60 5.16
N LYS A 86 -6.72 5.76 4.54
CA LYS A 86 -7.07 6.95 3.78
C LYS A 86 -8.04 7.86 4.50
N GLY A 87 -7.69 9.14 4.50
CA GLY A 87 -8.46 10.21 5.15
C GLY A 87 -8.01 10.47 6.58
N ILE A 88 -8.76 11.30 7.29
CA ILE A 88 -8.40 11.83 8.62
C ILE A 88 -9.41 11.48 9.72
N HIS A 89 -10.35 10.59 9.45
CA HIS A 89 -11.42 10.28 10.40
C HIS A 89 -10.86 9.67 11.70
N PRO A 90 -11.15 10.23 12.89
CA PRO A 90 -10.51 9.85 14.15
C PRO A 90 -10.75 8.39 14.56
N ARG A 91 -11.88 7.80 14.15
CA ARG A 91 -12.21 6.39 14.45
C ARG A 91 -11.72 5.37 13.42
N LEU A 92 -11.07 5.79 12.32
CA LEU A 92 -10.59 4.86 11.30
C LEU A 92 -9.61 3.84 11.89
N ALA A 93 -8.52 4.33 12.46
CA ALA A 93 -7.46 3.48 12.99
C ALA A 93 -7.90 2.62 14.19
N PRO A 94 -8.58 3.17 15.22
CA PRO A 94 -9.04 2.36 16.35
C PRO A 94 -10.05 1.27 15.95
N ARG A 95 -10.95 1.55 15.00
CA ARG A 95 -11.89 0.53 14.53
C ARG A 95 -11.22 -0.56 13.72
N LEU A 96 -10.26 -0.19 12.87
CA LEU A 96 -9.49 -1.19 12.15
C LEU A 96 -8.72 -2.07 13.14
N ALA A 97 -8.02 -1.49 14.11
CA ALA A 97 -7.28 -2.23 15.13
C ALA A 97 -8.14 -3.25 15.89
N ALA A 98 -9.42 -2.95 16.12
CA ALA A 98 -10.35 -3.83 16.81
C ALA A 98 -10.81 -5.05 16.00
N VAL A 99 -10.60 -5.06 14.67
CA VAL A 99 -11.02 -6.15 13.78
C VAL A 99 -9.85 -6.87 13.11
N LEU A 100 -8.60 -6.44 13.37
CA LEU A 100 -7.44 -7.12 12.79
C LEU A 100 -7.29 -8.53 13.39
N PRO A 101 -6.98 -9.53 12.56
CA PRO A 101 -6.67 -10.88 13.04
C PRO A 101 -5.28 -10.91 13.70
N ASP A 102 -4.94 -12.03 14.36
CA ASP A 102 -3.62 -12.25 14.96
C ASP A 102 -2.50 -12.51 13.93
N THR A 103 -2.84 -12.67 12.64
CA THR A 103 -1.84 -12.80 11.58
C THR A 103 -1.06 -11.50 11.38
N THR A 104 0.14 -11.57 10.80
CA THR A 104 0.91 -10.36 10.53
C THR A 104 0.23 -9.48 9.48
N ILE A 105 0.02 -8.19 9.78
CA ILE A 105 -0.55 -7.21 8.85
C ILE A 105 0.36 -6.00 8.76
N THR A 106 0.62 -5.52 7.54
CA THR A 106 1.32 -4.24 7.35
C THR A 106 0.30 -3.11 7.30
N VAL A 107 0.50 -2.04 8.07
CA VAL A 107 -0.38 -0.86 8.05
C VAL A 107 0.45 0.37 7.71
N CYS A 108 -0.01 1.16 6.75
CA CYS A 108 0.63 2.40 6.37
C CYS A 108 -0.35 3.56 6.32
N THR A 109 0.17 4.79 6.44
CA THR A 109 -0.62 6.01 6.21
C THR A 109 0.30 7.23 6.13
N GLN A 110 -0.17 8.30 5.50
CA GLN A 110 0.46 9.63 5.59
C GLN A 110 0.07 10.40 6.87
N HIS A 111 -0.96 9.94 7.59
CA HIS A 111 -1.46 10.54 8.82
C HIS A 111 -0.95 9.78 10.05
N TRP A 112 0.36 9.84 10.32
CA TRP A 112 1.07 8.97 11.26
C TRP A 112 0.54 8.93 12.70
N TRP A 113 -0.23 9.93 13.14
CA TRP A 113 -0.89 9.90 14.45
C TRP A 113 -1.86 8.71 14.57
N MET A 114 -2.44 8.25 13.46
CA MET A 114 -3.31 7.07 13.40
C MET A 114 -2.58 5.78 13.79
N LEU A 115 -1.27 5.68 13.52
CA LEU A 115 -0.50 4.47 13.81
C LEU A 115 -0.40 4.17 15.30
N ALA A 116 -0.67 5.16 16.17
CA ALA A 116 -0.71 4.96 17.61
C ALA A 116 -1.77 3.93 18.06
N ALA A 117 -2.83 3.73 17.27
CA ALA A 117 -3.88 2.75 17.56
C ALA A 117 -3.37 1.29 17.50
N PHE A 118 -2.28 1.02 16.79
CA PHE A 118 -1.76 -0.32 16.56
C PHE A 118 -0.49 -0.62 17.37
N ARG A 119 0.03 0.34 18.15
CA ARG A 119 1.34 0.24 18.83
C ARG A 119 1.48 -0.94 19.80
N HIS A 120 0.34 -1.48 20.25
CA HIS A 120 0.26 -2.57 21.21
C HIS A 120 0.00 -3.92 20.53
N LEU A 121 -0.18 -3.94 19.21
CA LEU A 121 -0.42 -5.14 18.43
C LEU A 121 0.92 -5.65 17.88
N PRO A 122 1.49 -6.74 18.42
CA PRO A 122 2.83 -7.20 18.07
C PRO A 122 2.92 -7.74 16.63
N ASN A 123 1.80 -8.17 16.07
CA ASN A 123 1.66 -8.66 14.70
C ASN A 123 1.48 -7.54 13.66
N VAL A 124 1.40 -6.27 14.05
CA VAL A 124 1.19 -5.16 13.11
C VAL A 124 2.49 -4.44 12.78
N ARG A 125 2.88 -4.51 11.50
CA ARG A 125 4.04 -3.82 10.94
C ARG A 125 3.66 -2.39 10.52
N LEU A 126 4.23 -1.39 11.19
CA LEU A 126 3.87 0.02 10.97
C LEU A 126 4.78 0.71 9.96
N VAL A 127 4.19 1.28 8.92
CA VAL A 127 4.89 1.98 7.84
C VAL A 127 4.50 3.46 7.78
N LEU A 128 5.49 4.36 7.92
CA LEU A 128 5.28 5.80 7.80
C LEU A 128 5.31 6.22 6.33
N SER A 129 4.19 6.71 5.77
CA SER A 129 4.13 7.13 4.37
C SER A 129 4.35 8.64 4.18
N ALA A 130 5.03 9.05 3.10
CA ALA A 130 5.26 10.45 2.74
C ALA A 130 5.15 10.70 1.22
N GLY A 131 4.14 11.47 0.82
CA GLY A 131 3.87 11.81 -0.59
C GLY A 131 4.32 13.20 -1.06
N SER A 132 4.88 14.03 -0.16
CA SER A 132 5.27 15.42 -0.47
C SER A 132 6.61 15.80 0.16
N ARG A 133 7.28 16.84 -0.39
CA ARG A 133 8.53 17.37 0.19
C ARG A 133 8.36 17.78 1.66
N ARG A 134 7.22 18.40 2.02
CA ARG A 134 6.89 18.74 3.41
C ARG A 134 6.72 17.48 4.27
N GLY A 135 6.03 16.47 3.75
CA GLY A 135 5.89 15.17 4.40
C GLY A 135 7.23 14.49 4.64
N LEU A 136 8.11 14.46 3.65
CA LEU A 136 9.45 13.88 3.77
C LEU A 136 10.31 14.62 4.81
N ARG A 137 10.30 15.96 4.83
CA ARG A 137 10.99 16.73 5.88
C ARG A 137 10.48 16.37 7.28
N ARG A 138 9.17 16.27 7.44
CA ARG A 138 8.54 15.83 8.70
C ARG A 138 8.92 14.39 9.06
N LEU A 139 9.04 13.51 8.06
CA LEU A 139 9.38 12.11 8.26
C LEU A 139 10.79 12.01 8.83
N ARG A 140 11.75 12.65 8.16
CA ARG A 140 13.15 12.71 8.62
C ARG A 140 13.26 13.32 10.02
N SER A 141 12.57 14.42 10.29
CA SER A 141 12.55 15.02 11.63
C SER A 141 11.97 14.08 12.69
N ARG A 142 10.90 13.34 12.37
CA ARG A 142 10.29 12.35 13.28
C ARG A 142 11.23 11.18 13.54
N LEU A 143 11.83 10.61 12.50
CA LEU A 143 12.74 9.46 12.61
C LEU A 143 13.94 9.79 13.50
N ARG A 144 14.54 10.97 13.36
CA ARG A 144 15.66 11.43 14.20
C ARG A 144 15.30 11.65 15.67
N ARG A 145 14.03 11.89 15.97
CA ARG A 145 13.55 12.18 17.34
C ARG A 145 12.84 10.99 17.99
N SER A 146 12.55 9.94 17.22
CA SER A 146 11.80 8.79 17.70
C SER A 146 12.78 7.80 18.33
N PRO A 147 12.58 7.41 19.61
CA PRO A 147 13.41 6.37 20.22
C PRO A 147 13.10 4.96 19.66
N ARG A 148 11.98 4.81 18.95
CA ARG A 148 11.58 3.55 18.31
C ARG A 148 11.63 3.69 16.79
N ALA A 149 12.39 2.80 16.16
CA ALA A 149 12.39 2.59 14.73
C ALA A 149 11.00 2.09 14.27
N PRO A 150 10.41 2.64 13.20
CA PRO A 150 9.27 2.00 12.55
C PRO A 150 9.74 0.74 11.84
N TYR A 151 8.81 -0.18 11.54
CA TYR A 151 9.11 -1.27 10.61
C TYR A 151 9.55 -0.71 9.25
N GLY A 152 8.77 0.22 8.70
CA GLY A 152 9.10 0.76 7.38
C GLY A 152 8.78 2.22 7.17
N VAL A 153 9.30 2.73 6.06
CA VAL A 153 8.90 4.01 5.49
C VAL A 153 8.50 3.81 4.04
N CYS A 154 7.51 4.58 3.59
CA CYS A 154 7.00 4.50 2.23
C CYS A 154 7.00 5.89 1.60
N VAL A 155 7.93 6.16 0.70
CA VAL A 155 8.16 7.51 0.17
C VAL A 155 7.85 7.55 -1.30
N HIS A 156 7.16 8.59 -1.75
CA HIS A 156 6.89 8.74 -3.18
C HIS A 156 8.21 8.84 -3.98
N ARG A 157 8.37 8.01 -5.02
CA ARG A 157 9.54 7.84 -5.89
C ARG A 157 10.21 9.14 -6.30
N ARG A 158 9.45 10.15 -6.69
CA ARG A 158 9.96 11.46 -7.13
C ARG A 158 10.70 12.26 -6.04
N LEU A 159 10.64 11.81 -4.79
CA LEU A 159 11.26 12.46 -3.64
C LEU A 159 12.51 11.72 -3.17
N LEU A 160 12.80 10.55 -3.74
CA LEU A 160 13.91 9.70 -3.34
C LEU A 160 15.15 9.97 -4.19
N THR A 161 16.30 9.84 -3.54
CA THR A 161 17.63 9.67 -4.14
C THR A 161 18.31 8.48 -3.46
N PRO A 162 19.35 7.87 -4.05
CA PRO A 162 20.07 6.75 -3.42
C PRO A 162 20.62 7.10 -2.03
N GLU A 163 21.09 8.32 -1.83
CA GLU A 163 21.62 8.82 -0.56
C GLU A 163 20.50 8.89 0.49
N LEU A 164 19.32 9.35 0.08
CA LEU A 164 18.16 9.40 0.98
C LEU A 164 17.65 8.00 1.32
N VAL A 165 17.68 7.05 0.39
CA VAL A 165 17.34 5.65 0.69
C VAL A 165 18.31 5.08 1.72
N THR A 166 19.61 5.35 1.55
CA THR A 166 20.65 4.96 2.52
C THR A 166 20.39 5.59 3.90
N GLU A 167 20.09 6.88 3.98
CA GLU A 167 19.74 7.55 5.25
C GLU A 167 18.51 6.91 5.92
N LEU A 168 17.47 6.60 5.14
CA LEU A 168 16.23 6.02 5.69
C LEU A 168 16.45 4.59 6.22
N ARG A 169 17.27 3.78 5.54
CA ARG A 169 17.63 2.42 5.96
C ARG A 169 18.44 2.35 7.25
N GLN A 170 19.11 3.44 7.64
CA GLN A 170 19.79 3.50 8.94
C GLN A 170 18.81 3.49 10.12
N ILE A 171 17.52 3.77 9.88
CA ILE A 171 16.51 3.95 10.94
C ILE A 171 15.30 3.02 10.76
N ALA A 172 14.92 2.68 9.54
CA ALA A 172 13.80 1.78 9.25
C ALA A 172 14.30 0.45 8.66
N GLU A 173 13.60 -0.65 8.94
CA GLU A 173 13.94 -1.99 8.41
C GLU A 173 13.77 -2.04 6.89
N VAL A 174 12.72 -1.39 6.38
CA VAL A 174 12.42 -1.37 4.93
C VAL A 174 12.04 0.01 4.41
N VAL A 175 12.51 0.33 3.20
CA VAL A 175 12.16 1.53 2.43
C VAL A 175 11.36 1.12 1.20
N PHE A 176 10.07 1.46 1.20
CA PHE A 176 9.17 1.28 0.06
C PHE A 176 9.03 2.55 -0.78
N THR A 177 8.73 2.38 -2.06
CA THR A 177 8.47 3.50 -2.97
C THR A 177 7.26 3.30 -3.86
N TRP A 178 6.63 4.42 -4.24
CA TRP A 178 5.46 4.46 -5.11
C TRP A 178 5.39 5.77 -5.92
N PRO A 179 4.62 5.81 -7.02
CA PRO A 179 4.14 4.68 -7.80
C PRO A 179 5.25 4.13 -8.71
N VAL A 180 5.19 2.83 -9.01
CA VAL A 180 6.09 2.12 -9.94
C VAL A 180 5.26 1.36 -10.97
N ASP A 181 4.56 2.11 -11.82
CA ASP A 181 3.58 1.58 -12.78
C ASP A 181 4.11 1.46 -14.22
N THR A 182 5.31 1.97 -14.51
CA THR A 182 5.93 1.96 -15.85
C THR A 182 7.34 1.39 -15.80
N GLU A 183 7.91 1.00 -16.95
CA GLU A 183 9.26 0.47 -16.99
C GLU A 183 10.30 1.53 -16.60
N GLU A 184 10.15 2.79 -17.02
CA GLU A 184 11.02 3.89 -16.60
C GLU A 184 10.95 4.10 -15.07
N ALA A 185 9.76 3.90 -14.48
CA ALA A 185 9.61 3.96 -13.04
C ALA A 185 10.32 2.80 -12.34
N ARG A 186 10.32 1.61 -12.93
CA ARG A 186 11.03 0.41 -12.42
C ARG A 186 12.53 0.59 -12.51
N GLU A 187 13.06 1.02 -13.65
CA GLU A 187 14.47 1.34 -13.82
C GLU A 187 14.92 2.36 -12.79
N HIS A 188 14.16 3.46 -12.62
CA HIS A 188 14.46 4.43 -11.58
C HIS A 188 14.43 3.82 -10.18
N ALA A 189 13.46 2.95 -9.86
CA ALA A 189 13.40 2.28 -8.56
C ALA A 189 14.58 1.32 -8.33
N ARG A 190 15.09 0.63 -9.38
CA ARG A 190 16.30 -0.19 -9.30
C ARG A 190 17.52 0.65 -8.95
N LEU A 191 17.66 1.82 -9.59
CA LEU A 191 18.76 2.77 -9.30
C LEU A 191 18.69 3.35 -7.88
N LEU A 192 17.49 3.53 -7.34
CA LEU A 192 17.29 3.96 -5.95
C LEU A 192 17.67 2.86 -4.93
N THR A 193 17.78 1.61 -5.35
CA THR A 193 18.08 0.43 -4.51
C THR A 193 17.08 0.17 -3.38
N VAL A 194 15.83 0.62 -3.48
CA VAL A 194 14.79 0.46 -2.44
C VAL A 194 14.48 -1.01 -2.09
N ASP A 195 13.94 -1.26 -0.90
CA ASP A 195 13.56 -2.60 -0.44
C ASP A 195 12.25 -3.11 -1.06
N GLY A 196 11.37 -2.19 -1.49
CA GLY A 196 10.10 -2.58 -2.10
C GLY A 196 9.51 -1.51 -3.02
N VAL A 197 8.78 -1.98 -4.02
CA VAL A 197 8.11 -1.16 -5.03
C VAL A 197 6.61 -1.42 -5.00
N ILE A 198 5.84 -0.34 -4.94
CA ILE A 198 4.37 -0.37 -4.98
C ILE A 198 3.94 0.14 -6.35
N GLY A 199 3.30 -0.74 -7.11
CA GLY A 199 2.80 -0.42 -8.43
C GLY A 199 1.86 -1.48 -8.96
N LYS A 200 1.26 -1.19 -10.11
CA LYS A 200 0.47 -2.17 -10.85
C LYS A 200 1.41 -3.24 -11.42
N PRO A 201 1.00 -4.52 -11.44
CA PRO A 201 1.71 -5.51 -12.24
C PRO A 201 1.68 -5.03 -13.70
N VAL A 202 2.86 -4.82 -14.28
CA VAL A 202 2.95 -4.65 -15.73
C VAL A 202 2.70 -6.03 -16.31
N SER A 203 1.60 -6.19 -17.03
CA SER A 203 1.38 -7.38 -17.84
C SER A 203 2.63 -7.57 -18.70
N SER A 204 3.37 -8.65 -18.48
CA SER A 204 4.40 -9.06 -19.42
C SER A 204 3.66 -9.37 -20.72
N SER A 205 3.70 -8.44 -21.68
CA SER A 205 3.44 -8.78 -23.06
C SER A 205 4.60 -9.64 -23.52
N THR A 206 4.55 -10.93 -23.20
CA THR A 206 5.35 -11.93 -23.89
C THR A 206 4.77 -11.98 -25.29
N GLY A 207 5.34 -11.19 -26.19
CA GLY A 207 5.09 -11.27 -27.61
C GLY A 207 5.42 -12.67 -28.09
N VAL A 208 4.38 -13.45 -28.38
CA VAL A 208 4.48 -14.48 -29.40
C VAL A 208 3.91 -13.84 -30.66
N ALA A 209 4.80 -13.16 -31.39
CA ALA A 209 4.54 -12.88 -32.80
C ALA A 209 4.52 -14.23 -33.53
N GLY A 210 3.32 -14.79 -33.71
CA GLY A 210 3.11 -15.86 -34.66
C GLY A 210 3.49 -15.32 -36.04
N ARG A 211 4.57 -15.83 -36.62
CA ARG A 211 4.85 -15.62 -38.04
C ARG A 211 3.68 -16.19 -38.84
N PRO A 212 3.13 -15.46 -39.83
CA PRO A 212 2.22 -16.07 -40.79
C PRO A 212 3.02 -17.04 -41.67
N THR A 213 2.56 -18.28 -41.75
CA THR A 213 3.03 -19.27 -42.74
C THR A 213 2.61 -18.77 -44.12
N PRO A 214 3.52 -18.64 -45.11
CA PRO A 214 3.10 -18.43 -46.48
C PRO A 214 2.52 -19.73 -47.06
N ALA A 215 1.60 -19.55 -48.00
CA ALA A 215 0.82 -20.58 -48.70
C ALA A 215 1.68 -21.59 -49.47
#